data_AF-A0A9D6XBV0-F1
#
_entry.id   AF-A0A9D6XBV0-F1
#
_cell.length_a   1.000
_cell.length_b   1.000
_cell.length_c   1.000
_cell.angle_alpha   90.00
_cell.angle_beta   90.00
_cell.angle_gamma   90.00
#
_symmetry.space_group_name_H-M   'P 1'
#
loop_
_entity.id
_entity.type
_entity.pdbx_description
1 polymer ?
#
loop_
_entity_poly.entity_id
_entity_poly.type
_entity_poly.pdbx_seq_one_letter_code
_entity_poly.pdbx_strand_id
1 'polypeptide(L)'
;MALNKSIARLLRWAGLSSRTQERINRAHAAAFNKTRPCGPQSVLCWAPFRNLYFTYSGDAVACCNNRSYTFGRWPEQSINDIWFGEMAEGLRRLIRQNDLSNGCSNCMEHLKGGNFDAIKAMMYDHLPANPNGYPSVMELELSTRCNIKCIMCYWTMASDARKNQSGKKTLDSPYDKSFVEELSRFVPYLTEIKFYGGEPFLSEINYDAMEMILNVKKELSIIVQTNATILNERVQSLLDRGRFHVTASLEAVDKGCYEAIRIGANFEQVMDNILAFADYAKKRGTFFGISTCAMRQNWRELPEIVALCNRLDVPVYFHTIWHPPGCALWNLPSGELGTIRDHLAARVFPGESANSSKNRKHYQDLVSQLGYWRENALTREKNEVRFEGLSLDSLDYLFRKIEVTLLTDLACGKPEAQKRLDRMVLEISAAVEELPPGYPISPAMEIMNQLNGPFLLSLLEPIDRKGILGRFLSLREEILPDCGTAPR
;
A
#
# COMPACT_ATOMS: atom_id res chain seq x y z
N MET A 1 47.74 6.23 13.28
CA MET A 1 47.44 4.79 13.07
C MET A 1 46.67 4.12 14.22
N ALA A 2 46.66 4.63 15.47
CA ALA A 2 45.87 4.04 16.57
C ALA A 2 44.37 4.43 16.57
N LEU A 3 44.00 5.57 15.98
CA LEU A 3 42.60 6.04 15.91
C LEU A 3 41.68 5.12 15.06
N ASN A 4 42.24 4.44 14.05
CA ASN A 4 41.50 3.55 13.15
C ASN A 4 41.12 2.19 13.78
N LYS A 5 41.90 1.71 14.78
CA LYS A 5 41.59 0.44 15.45
C LYS A 5 40.51 0.60 16.53
N SER A 6 40.39 1.78 17.12
CA SER A 6 39.35 2.11 18.11
C SER A 6 38.00 2.35 17.44
N ILE A 7 37.97 3.03 16.29
CA ILE A 7 36.75 3.18 15.48
C ILE A 7 36.29 1.82 14.93
N ALA A 8 37.19 0.96 14.46
CA ALA A 8 36.85 -0.39 14.01
C ALA A 8 36.41 -1.36 15.13
N ARG A 9 36.70 -1.04 16.41
CA ARG A 9 36.20 -1.76 17.59
C ARG A 9 34.87 -1.18 18.07
N LEU A 10 34.70 0.14 18.06
CA LEU A 10 33.41 0.79 18.28
C LEU A 10 32.40 0.31 17.24
N LEU A 11 32.70 0.34 15.95
CA LEU A 11 31.81 -0.18 14.91
C LEU A 11 31.51 -1.68 15.05
N ARG A 12 32.37 -2.50 15.68
CA ARG A 12 32.08 -3.91 16.01
C ARG A 12 31.19 -4.06 17.23
N TRP A 13 31.37 -3.22 18.23
CA TRP A 13 30.59 -3.18 19.46
C TRP A 13 29.19 -2.56 19.24
N ALA A 14 29.09 -1.61 18.30
CA ALA A 14 27.89 -0.93 17.80
C ALA A 14 26.94 -1.77 16.96
N GLY A 15 27.41 -2.92 16.46
CA GLY A 15 26.77 -3.62 15.35
C GLY A 15 26.77 -2.85 14.02
N LEU A 16 27.59 -1.80 13.85
CA LEU A 16 27.65 -1.00 12.61
C LEU A 16 28.75 -1.46 11.62
N SER A 17 29.64 -2.37 12.01
CA SER A 17 30.59 -3.08 11.12
C SER A 17 30.06 -4.41 10.59
N SER A 18 28.80 -4.71 10.90
CA SER A 18 27.96 -5.56 10.09
C SER A 18 26.57 -4.99 10.24
N ARG A 19 26.08 -4.20 9.26
CA ARG A 19 24.66 -4.31 8.95
C ARG A 19 24.43 -5.82 8.86
N THR A 20 23.84 -6.44 9.87
CA THR A 20 23.23 -7.74 9.71
C THR A 20 22.14 -7.46 8.70
N GLN A 21 22.50 -7.55 7.43
CA GLN A 21 21.56 -7.66 6.33
C GLN A 21 20.62 -8.73 6.81
N GLU A 22 19.37 -8.38 7.16
CA GLU A 22 18.38 -9.37 7.56
C GLU A 22 17.91 -10.08 6.29
N ARG A 23 18.87 -10.76 5.65
CA ARG A 23 18.67 -11.64 4.53
C ARG A 23 17.68 -12.69 4.99
N ILE A 24 16.68 -12.91 4.18
CA ILE A 24 15.77 -14.03 4.38
C ILE A 24 16.61 -15.30 4.28
N ASN A 25 16.61 -16.09 5.35
CA ASN A 25 17.36 -17.33 5.41
C ASN A 25 16.83 -18.33 4.35
N ARG A 26 17.64 -19.33 4.03
CA ARG A 26 17.29 -20.33 3.01
C ARG A 26 16.02 -21.12 3.36
N ALA A 27 15.71 -21.30 4.65
CA ALA A 27 14.53 -22.05 5.09
C ALA A 27 13.22 -21.29 4.77
N HIS A 28 13.14 -20.00 5.11
CA HIS A 28 12.00 -19.15 4.76
C HIS A 28 11.85 -19.01 3.24
N ALA A 29 12.96 -18.82 2.51
CA ALA A 29 12.93 -18.75 1.04
C ALA A 29 12.43 -20.05 0.42
N ALA A 30 12.88 -21.21 0.91
CA ALA A 30 12.43 -22.52 0.45
C ALA A 30 10.96 -22.78 0.79
N ALA A 31 10.50 -22.38 1.97
CA ALA A 31 9.09 -22.51 2.37
C ALA A 31 8.19 -21.65 1.46
N PHE A 32 8.57 -20.40 1.20
CA PHE A 32 7.86 -19.53 0.28
C PHE A 32 7.80 -20.12 -1.14
N ASN A 33 8.93 -20.63 -1.66
CA ASN A 33 8.98 -21.24 -2.98
C ASN A 33 8.05 -22.46 -3.17
N LYS A 34 7.66 -23.15 -2.09
CA LYS A 34 6.66 -24.24 -2.15
C LYS A 34 5.24 -23.75 -2.41
N THR A 35 4.96 -22.48 -2.11
CA THR A 35 3.61 -21.88 -2.24
C THR A 35 3.40 -21.14 -3.56
N ARG A 36 4.48 -20.90 -4.32
CA ARG A 36 4.43 -20.08 -5.53
C ARG A 36 3.70 -20.80 -6.66
N PRO A 37 2.68 -20.20 -7.28
CA PRO A 37 1.92 -20.82 -8.37
C PRO A 37 2.79 -21.21 -9.59
N CYS A 38 3.83 -20.42 -9.88
CA CYS A 38 4.77 -20.68 -10.98
C CYS A 38 5.92 -21.63 -10.59
N GLY A 39 5.82 -22.28 -9.43
CA GLY A 39 6.88 -23.09 -8.85
C GLY A 39 8.04 -22.28 -8.27
N PRO A 40 9.09 -22.97 -7.77
CA PRO A 40 10.24 -22.34 -7.15
C PRO A 40 10.95 -21.36 -8.10
N GLN A 41 11.29 -20.16 -7.61
CA GLN A 41 12.06 -19.18 -8.39
C GLN A 41 13.46 -18.96 -7.80
N SER A 42 14.35 -18.40 -8.61
CA SER A 42 15.75 -18.12 -8.26
C SER A 42 15.94 -16.90 -7.34
N VAL A 43 14.95 -16.01 -7.26
CA VAL A 43 14.92 -14.86 -6.35
C VAL A 43 13.61 -14.80 -5.58
N LEU A 44 13.61 -14.09 -4.45
CA LEU A 44 12.40 -13.88 -3.64
C LEU A 44 11.34 -13.04 -4.35
N CYS A 45 11.75 -12.11 -5.21
CA CYS A 45 10.84 -11.18 -5.86
C CYS A 45 11.36 -10.76 -7.24
N TRP A 46 10.51 -10.84 -8.24
CA TRP A 46 10.84 -10.40 -9.60
C TRP A 46 10.48 -8.93 -9.88
N ALA A 47 9.78 -8.25 -8.97
CA ALA A 47 9.31 -6.87 -9.17
C ALA A 47 10.41 -5.90 -9.66
N PRO A 48 11.57 -5.75 -9.00
CA PRO A 48 12.58 -4.78 -9.46
C PRO A 48 13.27 -5.17 -10.78
N PHE A 49 13.05 -6.39 -11.28
CA PHE A 49 13.62 -6.87 -12.55
C PHE A 49 12.61 -6.79 -13.69
N ARG A 50 11.31 -6.82 -13.40
CA ARG A 50 10.25 -6.97 -14.40
C ARG A 50 9.24 -5.83 -14.37
N ASN A 51 9.19 -5.02 -13.32
CA ASN A 51 8.18 -3.98 -13.12
C ASN A 51 8.79 -2.61 -12.90
N LEU A 52 8.17 -1.60 -13.49
CA LEU A 52 8.39 -0.19 -13.20
C LEU A 52 7.06 0.48 -12.87
N TYR A 53 6.93 0.98 -11.65
CA TYR A 53 5.71 1.58 -11.12
C TYR A 53 5.88 3.10 -11.01
N PHE A 54 5.02 3.87 -11.66
CA PHE A 54 4.95 5.33 -11.56
C PHE A 54 3.80 5.75 -10.63
N THR A 55 4.11 6.49 -9.57
CA THR A 55 3.14 6.99 -8.59
C THR A 55 2.56 8.34 -8.99
N TYR A 56 1.42 8.74 -8.44
CA TYR A 56 0.84 10.07 -8.72
C TYR A 56 1.74 11.28 -8.41
N SER A 57 2.81 11.10 -7.62
CA SER A 57 3.78 12.14 -7.26
C SER A 57 4.94 12.28 -8.24
N GLY A 58 5.01 11.44 -9.28
CA GLY A 58 6.12 11.40 -10.22
C GLY A 58 7.21 10.38 -9.86
N ASP A 59 7.13 9.76 -8.68
CA ASP A 59 8.14 8.81 -8.23
C ASP A 59 8.03 7.48 -8.99
N ALA A 60 9.17 6.94 -9.37
CA ALA A 60 9.28 5.62 -9.98
C ALA A 60 9.81 4.62 -8.95
N VAL A 61 9.11 3.51 -8.75
CA VAL A 61 9.41 2.48 -7.75
C VAL A 61 9.28 1.07 -8.32
N ALA A 62 9.69 0.06 -7.54
CA ALA A 62 9.68 -1.34 -7.99
C ALA A 62 8.28 -1.99 -7.98
N CYS A 63 7.41 -1.61 -7.03
CA CYS A 63 6.06 -2.16 -6.89
C CYS A 63 5.20 -1.33 -5.94
N CYS A 64 3.90 -1.64 -5.90
CA CYS A 64 2.95 -0.97 -5.01
C CYS A 64 3.28 -1.03 -3.51
N ASN A 65 4.10 -1.98 -3.05
CA ASN A 65 4.46 -2.16 -1.64
C ASN A 65 5.81 -1.53 -1.29
N ASN A 66 6.74 -1.42 -2.24
CA ASN A 66 8.01 -0.74 -2.04
C ASN A 66 7.90 0.69 -2.54
N ARG A 67 7.27 1.56 -1.75
CA ARG A 67 7.10 2.99 -2.07
C ARG A 67 8.15 3.89 -1.41
N SER A 68 9.00 3.34 -0.55
CA SER A 68 10.04 4.10 0.16
C SER A 68 11.41 4.03 -0.53
N TYR A 69 11.63 3.08 -1.43
CA TYR A 69 12.84 3.02 -2.25
C TYR A 69 12.55 3.48 -3.68
N THR A 70 12.81 4.77 -3.92
CA THR A 70 12.61 5.43 -5.21
C THR A 70 13.77 5.14 -6.17
N PHE A 71 13.46 4.66 -7.38
CA PHE A 71 14.41 4.48 -8.47
C PHE A 71 14.82 5.81 -9.10
N GLY A 72 13.87 6.74 -9.17
CA GLY A 72 14.07 8.09 -9.68
C GLY A 72 12.72 8.78 -9.80
N ARG A 73 12.72 10.00 -10.35
CA ARG A 73 11.51 10.83 -10.39
C ARG A 73 11.33 11.45 -11.76
N TRP A 74 10.10 11.43 -12.25
CA TRP A 74 9.66 12.19 -13.41
C TRP A 74 9.14 13.57 -12.98
N PRO A 75 9.42 14.67 -13.72
CA PRO A 75 10.17 14.78 -14.98
C PRO A 75 11.68 15.02 -14.82
N GLU A 76 12.22 14.84 -13.61
CA GLU A 76 13.63 15.10 -13.31
C GLU A 76 14.59 14.19 -14.09
N GLN A 77 14.14 12.97 -14.39
CA GLN A 77 14.89 11.95 -15.11
C GLN A 77 14.01 11.28 -16.18
N SER A 78 14.61 10.89 -17.29
CA SER A 78 13.95 10.07 -18.31
C SER A 78 13.58 8.69 -17.73
N ILE A 79 12.52 8.06 -18.25
CA ILE A 79 12.13 6.68 -17.89
C ILE A 79 13.31 5.72 -18.10
N ASN A 80 14.13 5.98 -19.13
CA ASN A 80 15.34 5.20 -19.41
C ASN A 80 16.39 5.34 -18.31
N ASP A 81 16.70 6.56 -17.89
CA ASP A 81 17.70 6.81 -16.84
C ASP A 81 17.24 6.28 -15.48
N ILE A 82 15.93 6.32 -15.21
CA ILE A 82 15.34 5.74 -14.01
C ILE A 82 15.51 4.21 -14.01
N TRP A 83 15.14 3.54 -15.09
CA TRP A 83 15.13 2.08 -15.15
C TRP A 83 16.52 1.45 -15.19
N PHE A 84 17.44 2.07 -15.92
CA PHE A 84 18.82 1.62 -16.08
C PHE A 84 19.78 2.27 -15.07
N GLY A 85 19.28 3.13 -14.18
CA GLY A 85 20.07 3.86 -13.19
C GLY A 85 20.53 3.04 -11.98
N GLU A 86 21.48 3.62 -11.22
CA GLU A 86 22.11 2.98 -10.06
C GLU A 86 21.14 2.63 -8.93
N MET A 87 20.06 3.38 -8.76
CA MET A 87 19.06 3.09 -7.72
C MET A 87 18.30 1.81 -8.05
N ALA A 88 17.79 1.67 -9.28
CA ALA A 88 17.14 0.44 -9.74
C ALA A 88 18.08 -0.77 -9.63
N GLU A 89 19.34 -0.64 -10.09
CA GLU A 89 20.32 -1.71 -9.97
C GLU A 89 20.71 -2.01 -8.51
N GLY A 90 20.72 -0.99 -7.65
CA GLY A 90 20.89 -1.12 -6.20
C GLY A 90 19.89 -2.09 -5.59
N LEU A 91 18.60 -1.92 -5.85
CA LEU A 91 17.58 -2.84 -5.35
C LEU A 91 17.69 -4.23 -5.97
N ARG A 92 17.98 -4.33 -7.29
CA ARG A 92 18.21 -5.62 -7.95
C ARG A 92 19.36 -6.40 -7.29
N ARG A 93 20.48 -5.74 -6.96
CA ARG A 93 21.61 -6.34 -6.23
C ARG A 93 21.21 -6.89 -4.86
N LEU A 94 20.39 -6.16 -4.11
CA LEU A 94 19.89 -6.60 -2.80
C LEU A 94 18.97 -7.83 -2.92
N ILE A 95 18.01 -7.80 -3.85
CA ILE A 95 17.08 -8.92 -4.03
C ILE A 95 17.79 -10.19 -4.49
N ARG A 96 18.83 -10.11 -5.32
CA ARG A 96 19.68 -11.27 -5.69
C ARG A 96 20.34 -11.92 -4.47
N GLN A 97 20.51 -11.18 -3.37
CA GLN A 97 21.10 -11.65 -2.12
C GLN A 97 20.04 -12.02 -1.06
N ASN A 98 18.75 -12.11 -1.45
CA ASN A 98 17.61 -12.31 -0.55
C ASN A 98 17.50 -11.22 0.52
N ASP A 99 17.96 -10.01 0.21
CA ASP A 99 17.96 -8.86 1.12
C ASP A 99 16.73 -7.96 0.83
N LEU A 100 15.86 -7.79 1.83
CA LEU A 100 14.62 -7.02 1.75
C LEU A 100 14.69 -5.71 2.56
N SER A 101 15.87 -5.28 3.00
CA SER A 101 16.03 -4.14 3.92
C SER A 101 15.55 -2.79 3.36
N ASN A 102 15.48 -2.63 2.05
CA ASN A 102 15.24 -1.35 1.39
C ASN A 102 13.82 -1.25 0.83
N GLY A 103 12.86 -1.00 1.72
CA GLY A 103 11.46 -0.74 1.36
C GLY A 103 10.60 -1.98 1.12
N CYS A 104 11.10 -3.17 1.47
CA CYS A 104 10.37 -4.44 1.36
C CYS A 104 9.98 -5.02 2.73
N SER A 105 9.87 -4.20 3.78
CA SER A 105 9.62 -4.63 5.16
C SER A 105 8.34 -5.46 5.32
N ASN A 106 7.22 -5.05 4.72
CA ASN A 106 5.96 -5.81 4.83
C ASN A 106 6.13 -7.23 4.25
N CYS A 107 6.78 -7.36 3.08
CA CYS A 107 7.06 -8.67 2.49
C CYS A 107 8.01 -9.50 3.37
N MET A 108 8.99 -8.86 3.99
CA MET A 108 9.92 -9.51 4.93
C MET A 108 9.19 -10.06 6.15
N GLU A 109 8.28 -9.30 6.74
CA GLU A 109 7.47 -9.72 7.89
C GLU A 109 6.58 -10.90 7.54
N HIS A 110 5.91 -10.86 6.39
CA HIS A 110 5.11 -11.99 5.90
C HIS A 110 5.94 -13.24 5.64
N LEU A 111 7.15 -13.12 5.06
CA LEU A 111 8.06 -14.25 4.85
C LEU A 111 8.52 -14.88 6.17
N LYS A 112 8.92 -14.07 7.15
CA LYS A 112 9.36 -14.55 8.47
C LYS A 112 8.19 -15.15 9.27
N GLY A 113 7.00 -14.58 9.14
CA GLY A 113 5.79 -15.05 9.79
C GLY A 113 5.11 -16.25 9.11
N GLY A 114 5.62 -16.71 7.97
CA GLY A 114 5.01 -17.80 7.20
C GLY A 114 3.68 -17.45 6.53
N ASN A 115 3.31 -16.17 6.50
CA ASN A 115 2.09 -15.69 5.86
C ASN A 115 2.33 -15.46 4.35
N PHE A 116 2.56 -16.54 3.62
CA PHE A 116 3.00 -16.47 2.23
C PHE A 116 1.93 -15.91 1.28
N ASP A 117 0.64 -16.11 1.59
CA ASP A 117 -0.48 -15.63 0.76
C ASP A 117 -0.58 -14.10 0.72
N ALA A 118 -0.07 -13.40 1.75
CA ALA A 118 -0.02 -11.93 1.79
C ALA A 118 1.13 -11.33 0.96
N ILE A 119 2.01 -12.15 0.39
CA ILE A 119 3.21 -11.67 -0.31
C ILE A 119 2.89 -11.35 -1.77
N LYS A 120 2.87 -10.05 -2.10
CA LYS A 120 2.64 -9.56 -3.46
C LYS A 120 3.76 -9.88 -4.46
N ALA A 121 4.92 -10.35 -4.00
CA ALA A 121 6.04 -10.71 -4.88
C ALA A 121 5.67 -11.77 -5.93
N MET A 122 4.72 -12.67 -5.61
CA MET A 122 4.26 -13.72 -6.52
C MET A 122 3.56 -13.18 -7.78
N MET A 123 3.03 -11.95 -7.71
CA MET A 123 2.34 -11.30 -8.84
C MET A 123 3.27 -11.12 -10.05
N TYR A 124 4.58 -11.12 -9.84
CA TYR A 124 5.57 -10.89 -10.92
C TYR A 124 6.19 -12.18 -11.45
N ASP A 125 5.82 -13.35 -10.92
CA ASP A 125 6.48 -14.62 -11.23
C ASP A 125 6.20 -15.11 -12.65
N HIS A 126 4.96 -14.94 -13.08
CA HIS A 126 4.48 -15.38 -14.38
C HIS A 126 5.01 -14.51 -15.54
N LEU A 127 5.54 -13.32 -15.24
CA LEU A 127 6.05 -12.40 -16.23
C LEU A 127 7.37 -12.93 -16.82
N PRO A 128 7.56 -12.92 -18.14
CA PRO A 128 8.83 -13.36 -18.72
C PRO A 128 9.97 -12.41 -18.34
N ALA A 129 11.21 -12.87 -18.47
CA ALA A 129 12.34 -11.95 -18.49
C ALA A 129 12.41 -11.28 -19.88
N ASN A 130 12.71 -9.99 -19.92
CA ASN A 130 12.98 -9.32 -21.19
C ASN A 130 14.47 -9.48 -21.56
N PRO A 131 14.81 -10.00 -22.76
CA PRO A 131 16.21 -10.25 -23.15
C PRO A 131 17.03 -8.96 -23.27
N ASN A 132 16.38 -7.82 -23.52
CA ASN A 132 17.03 -6.51 -23.65
C ASN A 132 17.10 -5.75 -22.30
N GLY A 133 16.69 -6.40 -21.20
CA GLY A 133 16.75 -5.81 -19.87
C GLY A 133 15.65 -4.79 -19.57
N TYR A 134 14.67 -4.58 -20.46
CA TYR A 134 13.50 -3.72 -20.23
C TYR A 134 12.50 -4.33 -19.23
N PRO A 135 11.64 -3.54 -18.58
CA PRO A 135 10.56 -4.10 -17.77
C PRO A 135 9.58 -4.88 -18.67
N SER A 136 8.93 -5.89 -18.09
CA SER A 136 7.86 -6.65 -18.74
C SER A 136 6.47 -6.13 -18.39
N VAL A 137 6.36 -5.34 -17.32
CA VAL A 137 5.15 -4.65 -16.89
C VAL A 137 5.49 -3.22 -16.46
N MET A 138 4.57 -2.30 -16.73
CA MET A 138 4.57 -0.98 -16.13
C MET A 138 3.22 -0.71 -15.45
N GLU A 139 3.27 -0.07 -14.28
CA GLU A 139 2.10 0.29 -13.49
C GLU A 139 2.05 1.81 -13.36
N LEU A 140 0.89 2.42 -13.61
CA LEU A 140 0.76 3.85 -13.81
C LEU A 140 -0.35 4.44 -12.93
N GLU A 141 0.02 5.33 -12.00
CA GLU A 141 -0.88 6.22 -11.28
C GLU A 141 -0.77 7.64 -11.83
N LEU A 142 -1.14 7.88 -13.09
CA LEU A 142 -0.85 9.16 -13.75
C LEU A 142 -1.71 10.33 -13.25
N SER A 143 -2.77 10.06 -12.49
CA SER A 143 -3.66 11.11 -12.00
C SER A 143 -4.32 10.72 -10.69
N THR A 144 -4.59 11.72 -9.85
CA THR A 144 -5.46 11.60 -8.68
C THR A 144 -6.91 12.04 -8.97
N ARG A 145 -7.20 12.57 -10.17
CA ARG A 145 -8.54 13.06 -10.54
C ARG A 145 -9.55 11.91 -10.51
N CYS A 146 -10.64 12.11 -9.79
CA CYS A 146 -11.74 11.15 -9.63
C CYS A 146 -13.06 11.91 -9.49
N ASN A 147 -14.15 11.28 -9.89
CA ASN A 147 -15.50 11.86 -9.88
C ASN A 147 -16.31 11.51 -8.61
N ILE A 148 -15.75 10.74 -7.68
CA ILE A 148 -16.37 10.37 -6.39
C ILE A 148 -15.41 10.61 -5.21
N LYS A 149 -15.93 10.57 -3.97
CA LYS A 149 -15.18 10.86 -2.73
C LYS A 149 -15.31 9.73 -1.71
N CYS A 150 -14.72 8.58 -1.99
CA CYS A 150 -14.85 7.42 -1.11
C CYS A 150 -14.23 7.66 0.27
N ILE A 151 -14.88 7.20 1.34
CA ILE A 151 -14.48 7.46 2.74
C ILE A 151 -13.12 6.86 3.11
N MET A 152 -12.71 5.78 2.43
CA MET A 152 -11.42 5.12 2.66
C MET A 152 -10.27 5.72 1.84
N CYS A 153 -10.56 6.53 0.82
CA CYS A 153 -9.51 7.17 0.03
C CYS A 153 -8.80 8.21 0.91
N TYR A 154 -7.47 8.13 1.01
CA TYR A 154 -6.64 9.03 1.81
C TYR A 154 -6.45 10.40 1.14
N TRP A 155 -6.18 11.45 1.91
CA TRP A 155 -6.12 12.84 1.41
C TRP A 155 -5.01 13.10 0.38
N THR A 156 -3.89 12.36 0.41
CA THR A 156 -2.83 12.49 -0.61
C THR A 156 -3.20 11.86 -1.95
N MET A 157 -4.18 10.96 -1.98
CA MET A 157 -4.72 10.32 -3.19
C MET A 157 -6.12 10.84 -3.54
N ALA A 158 -6.61 11.84 -2.80
CA ALA A 158 -7.95 12.37 -2.95
C ALA A 158 -8.05 13.24 -4.20
N SER A 159 -9.13 13.02 -4.94
CA SER A 159 -9.52 13.69 -6.16
C SER A 159 -9.92 15.15 -6.00
N ASP A 160 -9.97 15.87 -7.14
CA ASP A 160 -10.60 17.20 -7.32
C ASP A 160 -11.95 17.36 -6.60
N ALA A 161 -12.69 16.27 -6.42
CA ALA A 161 -13.96 16.24 -5.73
C ALA A 161 -13.81 16.63 -4.23
N ARG A 162 -12.70 16.28 -3.57
CA ARG A 162 -12.29 16.87 -2.29
C ARG A 162 -11.51 18.15 -2.57
N LYS A 163 -12.18 19.17 -3.11
CA LYS A 163 -11.73 20.55 -2.90
C LYS A 163 -11.47 20.69 -1.40
N ASN A 164 -10.21 20.87 -1.13
CA ASN A 164 -9.56 20.91 0.16
C ASN A 164 -10.42 21.65 1.18
N GLN A 165 -10.73 20.98 2.27
CA GLN A 165 -11.10 21.66 3.52
C GLN A 165 -9.97 22.61 4.01
N SER A 166 -8.82 22.63 3.31
CA SER A 166 -7.63 23.45 3.57
C SER A 166 -7.20 24.36 2.40
N GLY A 167 -8.02 24.55 1.35
CA GLY A 167 -7.70 25.46 0.23
C GLY A 167 -6.51 25.09 -0.70
N LYS A 168 -5.79 23.98 -0.48
CA LYS A 168 -4.58 23.62 -1.26
C LYS A 168 -4.86 22.94 -2.61
N LYS A 169 -4.76 23.65 -3.73
CA LYS A 169 -4.94 23.13 -5.12
C LYS A 169 -4.62 21.63 -5.29
N THR A 170 -5.51 20.94 -5.99
CA THR A 170 -5.28 19.61 -6.57
C THR A 170 -3.87 19.55 -7.14
N LEU A 171 -3.09 18.54 -6.76
CA LEU A 171 -1.76 18.36 -7.32
C LEU A 171 -1.92 18.14 -8.83
N ASP A 172 -1.40 19.08 -9.62
CA ASP A 172 -1.33 18.90 -11.06
C ASP A 172 -0.54 17.61 -11.35
N SER A 173 -1.04 16.80 -12.28
CA SER A 173 -0.34 15.60 -12.74
C SER A 173 1.08 16.00 -13.18
N PRO A 174 2.14 15.36 -12.64
CA PRO A 174 3.50 15.61 -13.13
C PRO A 174 3.74 15.02 -14.52
N TYR A 175 2.78 14.23 -15.02
CA TYR A 175 2.83 13.56 -16.30
C TYR A 175 2.16 14.38 -17.39
N ASP A 176 2.84 14.47 -18.53
CA ASP A 176 2.42 15.20 -19.71
C ASP A 176 2.68 14.38 -20.98
N LYS A 177 2.57 15.01 -22.16
CA LYS A 177 2.81 14.34 -23.44
C LYS A 177 4.24 13.83 -23.58
N SER A 178 5.23 14.48 -22.98
CA SER A 178 6.62 14.03 -23.05
C SER A 178 6.83 12.73 -22.27
N PHE A 179 6.09 12.53 -21.17
CA PHE A 179 6.04 11.23 -20.49
C PHE A 179 5.47 10.13 -21.39
N VAL A 180 4.37 10.42 -22.12
CA VAL A 180 3.73 9.46 -23.04
C VAL A 180 4.68 9.11 -24.20
N GLU A 181 5.41 10.08 -24.73
CA GLU A 181 6.44 9.87 -25.74
C GLU A 181 7.57 8.96 -25.25
N GLU A 182 8.05 9.16 -24.01
CA GLU A 182 9.04 8.26 -23.42
C GLU A 182 8.48 6.86 -23.16
N LEU A 183 7.27 6.78 -22.60
CA LEU A 183 6.57 5.52 -22.34
C LEU A 183 6.43 4.70 -23.63
N SER A 184 6.15 5.35 -24.77
CA SER A 184 6.00 4.69 -26.06
C SER A 184 7.22 3.83 -26.47
N ARG A 185 8.42 4.21 -26.02
CA ARG A 185 9.67 3.47 -26.29
C ARG A 185 9.75 2.16 -25.50
N PHE A 186 9.02 2.06 -24.40
CA PHE A 186 8.96 0.87 -23.55
C PHE A 186 7.85 -0.10 -23.97
N VAL A 187 6.75 0.41 -24.52
CA VAL A 187 5.56 -0.38 -24.92
C VAL A 187 5.87 -1.62 -25.76
N PRO A 188 6.79 -1.61 -26.76
CA PRO A 188 7.12 -2.81 -27.53
C PRO A 188 7.59 -4.00 -26.67
N TYR A 189 8.24 -3.71 -25.54
CA TYR A 189 8.85 -4.67 -24.63
C TYR A 189 7.91 -5.19 -23.54
N LEU A 190 6.77 -4.52 -23.33
CA LEU A 190 5.81 -4.88 -22.28
C LEU A 190 4.96 -6.10 -22.68
N THR A 191 4.57 -6.86 -21.66
CA THR A 191 3.56 -7.93 -21.75
C THR A 191 2.21 -7.50 -21.23
N GLU A 192 2.23 -6.61 -20.23
CA GLU A 192 1.05 -5.98 -19.65
C GLU A 192 1.38 -4.56 -19.18
N ILE A 193 0.37 -3.71 -19.12
CA ILE A 193 0.48 -2.37 -18.54
C ILE A 193 -0.77 -2.09 -17.70
N LYS A 194 -0.60 -1.47 -16.53
CA LYS A 194 -1.67 -1.32 -15.54
C LYS A 194 -1.95 0.14 -15.24
N PHE A 195 -3.22 0.50 -15.22
CA PHE A 195 -3.69 1.84 -14.89
C PHE A 195 -4.42 1.80 -13.53
N TYR A 196 -3.93 2.66 -12.63
CA TYR A 196 -4.41 2.88 -11.27
C TYR A 196 -4.52 4.38 -11.00
N GLY A 197 -4.94 4.74 -9.78
CA GLY A 197 -5.02 6.13 -9.32
C GLY A 197 -6.25 6.86 -9.87
N GLY A 198 -6.82 7.74 -9.04
CA GLY A 198 -8.00 8.51 -9.41
C GLY A 198 -9.15 7.64 -9.95
N GLU A 199 -9.80 8.10 -11.01
CA GLU A 199 -10.59 7.27 -11.91
C GLU A 199 -9.90 7.23 -13.29
N PRO A 200 -9.34 6.07 -13.73
CA PRO A 200 -8.59 6.02 -14.96
C PRO A 200 -9.34 6.51 -16.20
N PHE A 201 -10.65 6.22 -16.31
CA PHE A 201 -11.49 6.65 -17.44
C PHE A 201 -11.96 8.11 -17.36
N LEU A 202 -11.50 8.88 -16.37
CA LEU A 202 -11.73 10.33 -16.27
C LEU A 202 -10.51 11.16 -16.72
N SER A 203 -9.32 10.56 -16.72
CA SER A 203 -8.05 11.28 -16.83
C SER A 203 -7.56 11.37 -18.28
N GLU A 204 -7.38 12.59 -18.80
CA GLU A 204 -6.89 12.80 -20.18
C GLU A 204 -5.49 12.21 -20.40
N ILE A 205 -4.59 12.30 -19.42
CA ILE A 205 -3.25 11.71 -19.56
C ILE A 205 -3.29 10.17 -19.64
N ASN A 206 -4.28 9.54 -18.99
CA ASN A 206 -4.50 8.10 -19.15
C ASN A 206 -5.06 7.77 -20.54
N TYR A 207 -5.96 8.60 -21.09
CA TYR A 207 -6.42 8.45 -22.47
C TYR A 207 -5.27 8.60 -23.48
N ASP A 208 -4.42 9.61 -23.32
CA ASP A 208 -3.24 9.82 -24.18
C ASP A 208 -2.32 8.59 -24.16
N ALA A 209 -2.06 8.04 -22.97
CA ALA A 209 -1.26 6.83 -22.82
C ALA A 209 -1.94 5.60 -23.46
N MET A 210 -3.24 5.38 -23.21
CA MET A 210 -3.99 4.26 -23.78
C MET A 210 -4.04 4.33 -25.31
N GLU A 211 -4.33 5.50 -25.89
CA GLU A 211 -4.36 5.70 -27.34
C GLU A 211 -2.98 5.47 -27.96
N MET A 212 -1.91 5.98 -27.33
CA MET A 212 -0.54 5.70 -27.75
C MET A 212 -0.25 4.19 -27.75
N ILE A 213 -0.64 3.48 -26.68
CA ILE A 213 -0.43 2.02 -26.59
C ILE A 213 -1.14 1.30 -27.73
N LEU A 214 -2.38 1.66 -28.05
CA LEU A 214 -3.14 1.05 -29.14
C LEU A 214 -2.48 1.28 -30.52
N ASN A 215 -1.77 2.39 -30.69
CA ASN A 215 -1.02 2.70 -31.91
C ASN A 215 0.30 1.95 -32.00
N VAL A 216 0.98 1.71 -30.88
CA VAL A 216 2.30 1.05 -30.84
C VAL A 216 2.19 -0.48 -30.76
N LYS A 217 1.29 -1.00 -29.92
CA LYS A 217 1.15 -2.43 -29.61
C LYS A 217 -0.29 -2.78 -29.20
N LYS A 218 -1.17 -2.91 -30.19
CA LYS A 218 -2.62 -3.12 -30.01
C LYS A 218 -2.96 -4.37 -29.18
N GLU A 219 -2.14 -5.41 -29.23
CA GLU A 219 -2.32 -6.66 -28.51
C GLU A 219 -1.81 -6.66 -27.06
N LEU A 220 -1.17 -5.56 -26.61
CA LEU A 220 -0.71 -5.43 -25.23
C LEU A 220 -1.89 -5.58 -24.27
N SER A 221 -1.71 -6.36 -23.20
CA SER A 221 -2.73 -6.51 -22.16
C SER A 221 -2.80 -5.23 -21.32
N ILE A 222 -3.89 -4.47 -21.48
CA ILE A 222 -4.13 -3.24 -20.73
C ILE A 222 -5.03 -3.56 -19.54
N ILE A 223 -4.52 -3.42 -18.32
CA ILE A 223 -5.24 -3.71 -17.09
C ILE A 223 -5.71 -2.39 -16.47
N VAL A 224 -7.00 -2.28 -16.14
CA VAL A 224 -7.57 -1.06 -15.55
C VAL A 224 -8.33 -1.39 -14.27
N GLN A 225 -7.99 -0.71 -13.19
CA GLN A 225 -8.79 -0.69 -11.96
C GLN A 225 -9.70 0.55 -11.97
N THR A 226 -11.02 0.37 -12.01
CA THR A 226 -11.98 1.47 -12.11
C THR A 226 -13.00 1.44 -10.98
N ASN A 227 -13.51 2.61 -10.61
CA ASN A 227 -14.67 2.73 -9.73
C ASN A 227 -16.01 2.42 -10.43
N ALA A 228 -15.96 2.12 -11.74
CA ALA A 228 -17.06 1.72 -12.61
C ALA A 228 -18.19 2.77 -12.78
N THR A 229 -17.93 4.04 -12.47
CA THR A 229 -18.90 5.12 -12.70
C THR A 229 -18.92 5.64 -14.15
N ILE A 230 -17.89 5.30 -14.96
CA ILE A 230 -17.74 5.78 -16.33
C ILE A 230 -17.69 4.59 -17.30
N LEU A 231 -18.69 4.50 -18.17
CA LEU A 231 -18.71 3.62 -19.35
C LEU A 231 -19.45 4.33 -20.48
N ASN A 232 -18.77 5.29 -21.12
CA ASN A 232 -19.31 6.07 -22.23
C ASN A 232 -18.75 5.58 -23.58
N GLU A 233 -19.15 6.23 -24.68
CA GLU A 233 -18.70 5.89 -26.04
C GLU A 233 -17.16 5.91 -26.20
N ARG A 234 -16.47 6.81 -25.49
CA ARG A 234 -15.00 6.89 -25.53
C ARG A 234 -14.36 5.65 -24.90
N VAL A 235 -14.87 5.20 -23.75
CA VAL A 235 -14.43 3.96 -23.11
C VAL A 235 -14.78 2.76 -24.00
N GLN A 236 -15.99 2.70 -24.54
CA GLN A 236 -16.39 1.61 -25.45
C GLN A 236 -15.48 1.52 -26.69
N SER A 237 -15.14 2.65 -27.30
CA SER A 237 -14.18 2.71 -28.43
C SER A 237 -12.80 2.13 -28.07
N LEU A 238 -12.27 2.45 -26.88
CA LEU A 238 -11.03 1.84 -26.40
C LEU A 238 -11.16 0.32 -26.24
N LEU A 239 -12.22 -0.12 -25.56
CA LEU A 239 -12.51 -1.54 -25.30
C LEU A 239 -12.62 -2.36 -26.60
N ASP A 240 -13.24 -1.80 -27.64
CA ASP A 240 -13.40 -2.44 -28.95
C ASP A 240 -12.06 -2.60 -29.70
N ARG A 241 -11.19 -1.60 -29.57
CA ARG A 241 -9.91 -1.52 -30.27
C ARG A 241 -8.78 -2.28 -29.55
N GLY A 242 -8.78 -2.34 -28.22
CA GLY A 242 -7.70 -2.93 -27.43
C GLY A 242 -8.02 -4.27 -26.79
N ARG A 243 -7.04 -4.76 -26.03
CA ARG A 243 -7.16 -5.93 -25.15
C ARG A 243 -7.22 -5.48 -23.69
N PHE A 244 -8.40 -5.10 -23.24
CA PHE A 244 -8.61 -4.58 -21.89
C PHE A 244 -9.02 -5.68 -20.91
N HIS A 245 -8.39 -5.66 -19.75
CA HIS A 245 -8.68 -6.46 -18.57
C HIS A 245 -9.16 -5.51 -17.48
N VAL A 246 -10.36 -5.69 -16.95
CA VAL A 246 -10.98 -4.70 -16.06
C VAL A 246 -11.20 -5.30 -14.68
N THR A 247 -10.81 -4.57 -13.65
CA THR A 247 -11.23 -4.88 -12.28
C THR A 247 -12.09 -3.73 -11.78
N ALA A 248 -13.35 -4.04 -11.48
CA ALA A 248 -14.28 -3.06 -10.93
C ALA A 248 -14.20 -3.06 -9.41
N SER A 249 -14.25 -1.87 -8.84
CA SER A 249 -14.10 -1.66 -7.42
C SER A 249 -15.51 -1.52 -6.82
N LEU A 250 -15.93 -2.43 -5.91
CA LEU A 250 -17.29 -2.51 -5.33
C LEU A 250 -17.25 -2.86 -3.84
N GLU A 251 -17.83 -2.01 -2.99
CA GLU A 251 -17.72 -2.13 -1.53
C GLU A 251 -19.00 -2.63 -0.86
N ALA A 252 -20.14 -2.57 -1.52
CA ALA A 252 -21.42 -3.03 -0.99
C ALA A 252 -22.35 -3.39 -2.14
N VAL A 253 -23.30 -4.28 -1.89
CA VAL A 253 -24.38 -4.65 -2.81
C VAL A 253 -25.71 -4.02 -2.42
N ASP A 254 -25.80 -3.50 -1.19
CA ASP A 254 -26.85 -2.59 -0.76
C ASP A 254 -26.55 -1.18 -1.25
N LYS A 255 -27.57 -0.54 -1.84
CA LYS A 255 -27.47 0.82 -2.35
C LYS A 255 -27.08 1.83 -1.27
N GLY A 256 -27.77 1.78 -0.13
CA GLY A 256 -27.58 2.75 0.95
C GLY A 256 -26.16 2.69 1.51
N CYS A 257 -25.67 1.49 1.76
CA CYS A 257 -24.30 1.28 2.20
C CYS A 257 -23.27 1.69 1.14
N TYR A 258 -23.48 1.31 -0.13
CA TYR A 258 -22.56 1.65 -1.21
C TYR A 258 -22.41 3.17 -1.39
N GLU A 259 -23.53 3.89 -1.48
CA GLU A 259 -23.52 5.35 -1.69
C GLU A 259 -23.01 6.11 -0.44
N ALA A 260 -23.17 5.54 0.77
CA ALA A 260 -22.58 6.08 1.99
C ALA A 260 -21.04 5.92 2.02
N ILE A 261 -20.51 4.82 1.48
CA ILE A 261 -19.06 4.58 1.38
C ILE A 261 -18.46 5.37 0.21
N ARG A 262 -19.13 5.39 -0.94
CA ARG A 262 -18.69 6.00 -2.20
C ARG A 262 -19.49 7.24 -2.53
N ILE A 263 -19.21 8.28 -1.76
CA ILE A 263 -19.92 9.56 -1.82
C ILE A 263 -19.88 10.14 -3.25
N GLY A 264 -21.06 10.36 -3.82
CA GLY A 264 -21.25 10.90 -5.17
C GLY A 264 -21.39 9.84 -6.27
N ALA A 265 -21.25 8.54 -5.95
CA ALA A 265 -21.59 7.47 -6.87
C ALA A 265 -23.12 7.28 -6.94
N ASN A 266 -23.61 6.81 -8.08
CA ASN A 266 -24.96 6.28 -8.23
C ASN A 266 -24.87 4.75 -8.31
N PHE A 267 -25.48 4.05 -7.36
CA PHE A 267 -25.34 2.59 -7.24
C PHE A 267 -25.86 1.85 -8.47
N GLU A 268 -27.05 2.21 -8.96
CA GLU A 268 -27.66 1.54 -10.11
C GLU A 268 -26.78 1.65 -11.36
N GLN A 269 -26.31 2.85 -11.69
CA GLN A 269 -25.42 3.09 -12.82
C GLN A 269 -24.11 2.31 -12.71
N VAL A 270 -23.53 2.21 -11.50
CA VAL A 270 -22.32 1.42 -11.27
C VAL A 270 -22.59 -0.06 -11.51
N MET A 271 -23.71 -0.59 -11.01
CA MET A 271 -24.07 -1.99 -11.21
C MET A 271 -24.30 -2.32 -12.68
N ASP A 272 -24.99 -1.44 -13.42
CA ASP A 272 -25.17 -1.58 -14.87
C ASP A 272 -23.83 -1.63 -15.60
N ASN A 273 -22.90 -0.73 -15.24
CA ASN A 273 -21.56 -0.72 -15.82
C ASN A 273 -20.74 -1.97 -15.47
N ILE A 274 -20.84 -2.46 -14.22
CA ILE A 274 -20.19 -3.70 -13.78
C ILE A 274 -20.66 -4.88 -14.63
N LEU A 275 -21.97 -5.00 -14.86
CA LEU A 275 -22.53 -6.06 -15.69
C LEU A 275 -22.08 -5.93 -17.15
N ALA A 276 -22.01 -4.70 -17.68
CA ALA A 276 -21.51 -4.44 -19.03
C ALA A 276 -20.02 -4.77 -19.19
N PHE A 277 -19.16 -4.45 -18.22
CA PHE A 277 -17.75 -4.83 -18.24
C PHE A 277 -17.55 -6.35 -18.13
N ALA A 278 -18.37 -7.04 -17.32
CA ALA A 278 -18.34 -8.49 -17.22
C ALA A 278 -18.75 -9.16 -18.55
N ASP A 279 -19.81 -8.67 -19.19
CA ASP A 279 -20.24 -9.15 -20.51
C ASP A 279 -19.20 -8.88 -21.61
N TYR A 280 -18.59 -7.68 -21.61
CA TYR A 280 -17.46 -7.36 -22.48
C TYR A 280 -16.32 -8.37 -22.33
N ALA A 281 -15.87 -8.62 -21.11
CA ALA A 281 -14.75 -9.52 -20.86
C ALA A 281 -15.05 -10.95 -21.33
N LYS A 282 -16.28 -11.43 -21.10
CA LYS A 282 -16.74 -12.72 -21.60
C LYS A 282 -16.74 -12.78 -23.13
N LYS A 283 -17.26 -11.75 -23.81
CA LYS A 283 -17.31 -11.69 -25.29
C LYS A 283 -15.92 -11.61 -25.91
N ARG A 284 -14.97 -10.93 -25.25
CA ARG A 284 -13.60 -10.71 -25.76
C ARG A 284 -12.59 -11.74 -25.29
N GLY A 285 -12.97 -12.63 -24.38
CA GLY A 285 -12.03 -13.56 -23.75
C GLY A 285 -10.96 -12.85 -22.93
N THR A 286 -11.30 -11.70 -22.33
CA THR A 286 -10.41 -10.97 -21.41
C THR A 286 -10.83 -11.19 -19.96
N PHE A 287 -10.10 -10.57 -19.03
CA PHE A 287 -10.34 -10.73 -17.60
C PHE A 287 -11.32 -9.67 -17.10
N PHE A 288 -12.29 -10.10 -16.29
CA PHE A 288 -13.04 -9.23 -15.40
C PHE A 288 -12.97 -9.75 -13.96
N GLY A 289 -12.91 -8.85 -12.98
CA GLY A 289 -12.96 -9.19 -11.56
C GLY A 289 -13.52 -8.05 -10.72
N ILE A 290 -13.82 -8.35 -9.47
CA ILE A 290 -14.28 -7.36 -8.49
C ILE A 290 -13.24 -7.24 -7.38
N SER A 291 -12.85 -6.01 -7.06
CA SER A 291 -12.05 -5.70 -5.88
C SER A 291 -12.90 -5.01 -4.83
N THR A 292 -12.73 -5.39 -3.57
CA THR A 292 -13.45 -4.82 -2.45
C THR A 292 -12.51 -4.55 -1.29
N CYS A 293 -12.67 -3.40 -0.63
CA CYS A 293 -11.95 -3.12 0.60
C CYS A 293 -12.74 -3.72 1.77
N ALA A 294 -12.11 -4.59 2.56
CA ALA A 294 -12.74 -5.13 3.76
C ALA A 294 -12.67 -4.08 4.88
N MET A 295 -13.83 -3.53 5.25
CA MET A 295 -13.93 -2.33 6.09
C MET A 295 -14.93 -2.50 7.24
N ARG A 296 -14.82 -1.63 8.25
CA ARG A 296 -15.79 -1.55 9.35
C ARG A 296 -17.23 -1.32 8.88
N GLN A 297 -17.37 -0.59 7.77
CA GLN A 297 -18.66 -0.15 7.23
C GLN A 297 -19.38 -1.26 6.45
N ASN A 298 -18.65 -2.15 5.79
CA ASN A 298 -19.23 -3.10 4.82
C ASN A 298 -19.00 -4.57 5.16
N TRP A 299 -18.34 -4.91 6.27
CA TRP A 299 -17.97 -6.32 6.53
C TRP A 299 -19.16 -7.28 6.48
N ARG A 300 -20.36 -6.81 6.85
CA ARG A 300 -21.61 -7.59 6.79
C ARG A 300 -22.04 -7.98 5.38
N GLU A 301 -21.60 -7.25 4.36
CA GLU A 301 -21.97 -7.46 2.94
C GLU A 301 -20.91 -8.19 2.13
N LEU A 302 -19.72 -8.42 2.70
CA LEU A 302 -18.68 -9.20 2.03
C LEU A 302 -19.17 -10.58 1.58
N PRO A 303 -20.01 -11.32 2.35
CA PRO A 303 -20.59 -12.58 1.88
C PRO A 303 -21.42 -12.42 0.60
N GLU A 304 -22.22 -11.36 0.52
CA GLU A 304 -23.12 -11.08 -0.59
C GLU A 304 -22.34 -10.61 -1.83
N ILE A 305 -21.22 -9.91 -1.66
CA ILE A 305 -20.26 -9.61 -2.74
C ILE A 305 -19.67 -10.92 -3.30
N VAL A 306 -19.27 -11.87 -2.44
CA VAL A 306 -18.80 -13.20 -2.90
C VAL A 306 -19.90 -13.92 -3.68
N ALA A 307 -21.15 -13.89 -3.17
CA ALA A 307 -22.29 -14.50 -3.85
C ALA A 307 -22.55 -13.87 -5.23
N LEU A 308 -22.44 -12.54 -5.35
CA LEU A 308 -22.53 -11.83 -6.63
C LEU A 308 -21.42 -12.30 -7.59
N CYS A 309 -20.16 -12.33 -7.13
CA CYS A 309 -19.03 -12.75 -7.95
C CYS A 309 -19.17 -14.20 -8.42
N ASN A 310 -19.67 -15.10 -7.57
CA ASN A 310 -19.94 -16.48 -7.95
C ASN A 310 -21.06 -16.58 -9.00
N ARG A 311 -22.14 -15.79 -8.90
CA ARG A 311 -23.21 -15.76 -9.91
C ARG A 311 -22.72 -15.25 -11.27
N LEU A 312 -21.82 -14.28 -11.27
CA LEU A 312 -21.18 -13.76 -12.49
C LEU A 312 -20.05 -14.65 -13.01
N ASP A 313 -19.65 -15.67 -12.24
CA ASP A 313 -18.47 -16.51 -12.44
C ASP A 313 -17.17 -15.71 -12.63
N VAL A 314 -16.92 -14.73 -11.74
CA VAL A 314 -15.74 -13.85 -11.76
C VAL A 314 -15.03 -13.88 -10.40
N PRO A 315 -13.71 -13.60 -10.35
CA PRO A 315 -12.98 -13.55 -9.10
C PRO A 315 -13.27 -12.27 -8.28
N VAL A 316 -13.31 -12.43 -6.95
CA VAL A 316 -13.31 -11.33 -5.97
C VAL A 316 -11.94 -11.19 -5.31
N TYR A 317 -11.49 -9.98 -5.04
CA TYR A 317 -10.26 -9.70 -4.29
C TYR A 317 -10.55 -8.79 -3.10
N PHE A 318 -10.10 -9.19 -1.91
CA PHE A 318 -10.21 -8.39 -0.70
C PHE A 318 -8.93 -7.59 -0.48
N HIS A 319 -9.07 -6.28 -0.26
CA HIS A 319 -7.98 -5.39 0.08
C HIS A 319 -8.09 -4.94 1.53
N THR A 320 -6.96 -4.98 2.23
CA THR A 320 -6.83 -4.46 3.60
C THR A 320 -6.72 -2.94 3.57
N ILE A 321 -7.59 -2.27 4.32
CA ILE A 321 -7.43 -0.84 4.63
C ILE A 321 -6.48 -0.70 5.82
N TRP A 322 -5.33 -0.10 5.55
CA TRP A 322 -4.39 0.30 6.60
C TRP A 322 -4.73 1.70 7.14
N HIS A 323 -5.09 2.62 6.26
CA HIS A 323 -5.56 3.96 6.58
C HIS A 323 -6.73 4.36 5.67
N PRO A 324 -7.69 5.18 6.15
CA PRO A 324 -7.77 5.73 7.51
C PRO A 324 -8.20 4.68 8.56
N PRO A 325 -7.78 4.83 9.83
CA PRO A 325 -8.08 3.87 10.90
C PRO A 325 -9.59 3.68 11.14
N GLY A 326 -10.40 4.74 10.94
CA GLY A 326 -11.87 4.66 11.05
C GLY A 326 -12.54 3.77 10.00
N CYS A 327 -11.82 3.35 8.96
CA CYS A 327 -12.28 2.37 7.97
C CYS A 327 -11.67 0.98 8.18
N ALA A 328 -10.56 0.89 8.92
CA ALA A 328 -9.75 -0.30 9.04
C ALA A 328 -10.32 -1.32 10.04
N LEU A 329 -10.24 -2.61 9.71
CA LEU A 329 -10.66 -3.67 10.64
C LEU A 329 -9.57 -4.00 11.68
N TRP A 330 -8.29 -3.93 11.31
CA TRP A 330 -7.16 -4.46 12.09
C TRP A 330 -6.94 -3.81 13.48
N ASN A 331 -7.44 -2.58 13.67
CA ASN A 331 -7.35 -1.81 14.91
C ASN A 331 -8.64 -1.87 15.77
N LEU A 332 -9.60 -2.72 15.42
CA LEU A 332 -10.77 -2.96 16.29
C LEU A 332 -10.37 -3.73 17.57
N PRO A 333 -11.16 -3.60 18.65
CA PRO A 333 -11.04 -4.44 19.84
C PRO A 333 -11.20 -5.94 19.51
N SER A 334 -10.58 -6.79 20.32
CA SER A 334 -10.57 -8.24 20.14
C SER A 334 -11.98 -8.86 20.15
N GLY A 335 -12.89 -8.30 20.96
CA GLY A 335 -14.29 -8.72 21.02
C GLY A 335 -15.05 -8.42 19.73
N GLU A 336 -14.85 -7.24 19.15
CA GLU A 336 -15.46 -6.86 17.87
C GLU A 336 -14.86 -7.68 16.72
N LEU A 337 -13.54 -7.84 16.67
CA LEU A 337 -12.87 -8.70 15.69
C LEU A 337 -13.36 -10.15 15.76
N GLY A 338 -13.56 -10.68 16.97
CA GLY A 338 -14.15 -11.99 17.19
C GLY A 338 -15.56 -12.09 16.61
N THR A 339 -16.41 -11.10 16.89
CA THR A 339 -17.78 -11.03 16.37
C THR A 339 -17.81 -11.01 14.84
N ILE A 340 -16.98 -10.17 14.22
CA ILE A 340 -16.89 -10.06 12.75
C ILE A 340 -16.39 -11.37 12.15
N ARG A 341 -15.31 -11.93 12.69
CA ARG A 341 -14.74 -13.21 12.25
C ARG A 341 -15.80 -14.31 12.31
N ASP A 342 -16.51 -14.44 13.42
CA ASP A 342 -17.47 -15.53 13.63
C ASP A 342 -18.68 -15.39 12.71
N HIS A 343 -19.17 -14.16 12.49
CA HIS A 343 -20.22 -13.90 11.51
C HIS A 343 -19.80 -14.31 10.09
N LEU A 344 -18.58 -13.95 9.68
CA LEU A 344 -18.07 -14.28 8.36
C LEU A 344 -17.78 -15.78 8.23
N ALA A 345 -17.17 -16.40 9.24
CA ALA A 345 -16.88 -17.82 9.26
C ALA A 345 -18.13 -18.71 9.18
N ALA A 346 -19.28 -18.22 9.64
CA ALA A 346 -20.56 -18.92 9.53
C ALA A 346 -21.08 -19.05 8.08
N ARG A 347 -20.53 -18.27 7.14
CA ARG A 347 -20.92 -18.33 5.72
C ARG A 347 -20.02 -19.30 4.96
N VAL A 348 -20.66 -20.20 4.20
CA VAL A 348 -19.98 -21.20 3.37
C VAL A 348 -20.38 -20.99 1.92
N PHE A 349 -19.38 -21.02 1.03
CA PHE A 349 -19.57 -20.88 -0.40
C PHE A 349 -19.28 -22.20 -1.11
N PRO A 350 -20.15 -22.65 -2.03
CA PRO A 350 -19.85 -23.81 -2.85
C PRO A 350 -18.75 -23.46 -3.87
N GLY A 351 -17.97 -24.47 -4.28
CA GLY A 351 -16.88 -24.33 -5.26
C GLY A 351 -17.25 -24.99 -6.58
N GLU A 352 -18.28 -24.47 -7.24
CA GLU A 352 -18.89 -25.07 -8.45
C GLU A 352 -18.07 -24.80 -9.72
N SER A 353 -17.19 -23.81 -9.68
CA SER A 353 -16.32 -23.36 -10.76
C SER A 353 -14.91 -23.05 -10.23
N ALA A 354 -13.96 -22.82 -11.15
CA ALA A 354 -12.62 -22.39 -10.79
C ALA A 354 -12.64 -21.03 -10.05
N ASN A 355 -13.47 -20.09 -10.52
CA ASN A 355 -13.59 -18.77 -9.89
C ASN A 355 -14.29 -18.85 -8.53
N SER A 356 -15.37 -19.61 -8.39
CA SER A 356 -16.02 -19.78 -7.08
C SER A 356 -15.13 -20.50 -6.06
N SER A 357 -14.31 -21.46 -6.51
CA SER A 357 -13.29 -22.08 -5.66
C SER A 357 -12.22 -21.08 -5.21
N LYS A 358 -11.78 -20.19 -6.10
CA LYS A 358 -10.83 -19.11 -5.79
C LYS A 358 -11.45 -18.07 -4.84
N ASN A 359 -12.71 -17.70 -5.06
CA ASN A 359 -13.46 -16.78 -4.21
C ASN A 359 -13.61 -17.32 -2.78
N ARG A 360 -13.96 -18.61 -2.66
CA ARG A 360 -13.99 -19.30 -1.36
C ARG A 360 -12.65 -19.22 -0.66
N LYS A 361 -11.53 -19.48 -1.36
CA LYS A 361 -10.19 -19.35 -0.77
C LYS A 361 -9.92 -17.92 -0.30
N HIS A 362 -10.10 -16.91 -1.16
CA HIS A 362 -9.87 -15.52 -0.77
C HIS A 362 -10.72 -15.07 0.44
N TYR A 363 -11.97 -15.55 0.51
CA TYR A 363 -12.83 -15.29 1.65
C TYR A 363 -12.32 -15.95 2.94
N GLN A 364 -11.88 -17.21 2.86
CA GLN A 364 -11.27 -17.93 3.99
C GLN A 364 -9.95 -17.29 4.46
N ASP A 365 -9.15 -16.77 3.53
CA ASP A 365 -7.92 -16.05 3.82
C ASP A 365 -8.23 -14.75 4.60
N LEU A 366 -9.29 -14.00 4.24
CA LEU A 366 -9.77 -12.84 5.00
C LEU A 366 -10.23 -13.22 6.41
N VAL A 367 -11.00 -14.30 6.56
CA VAL A 367 -11.46 -14.77 7.88
C VAL A 367 -10.28 -15.14 8.78
N SER A 368 -9.25 -15.76 8.20
CA SER A 368 -8.01 -16.12 8.89
C SER A 368 -7.22 -14.87 9.28
N GLN A 369 -7.17 -13.85 8.42
CA GLN A 369 -6.55 -12.55 8.72
C GLN A 369 -7.24 -11.84 9.91
N LEU A 370 -8.57 -11.90 10.01
CA LEU A 370 -9.31 -11.37 11.16
C LEU A 370 -8.97 -12.11 12.47
N GLY A 371 -8.79 -13.43 12.39
CA GLY A 371 -8.30 -14.23 13.51
C GLY A 371 -6.92 -13.77 13.99
N TYR A 372 -5.99 -13.54 13.06
CA TYR A 372 -4.67 -13.02 13.39
C TYR A 372 -4.71 -11.62 14.02
N TRP A 373 -5.52 -10.71 13.48
CA TRP A 373 -5.69 -9.37 14.07
C TRP A 373 -6.32 -9.43 15.46
N ARG A 374 -7.21 -10.38 15.73
CA ARG A 374 -7.80 -10.59 17.06
C ARG A 374 -6.74 -10.99 18.08
N GLU A 375 -5.83 -11.91 17.74
CA GLU A 375 -4.72 -12.29 18.64
C GLU A 375 -3.79 -11.11 18.94
N ASN A 376 -3.51 -10.29 17.92
CA ASN A 376 -2.78 -9.04 18.11
C ASN A 376 -3.56 -8.08 19.03
N ALA A 377 -4.88 -7.97 18.88
CA ALA A 377 -5.74 -7.14 19.73
C ALA A 377 -5.75 -7.59 21.18
N LEU A 378 -5.88 -8.89 21.46
CA LEU A 378 -5.80 -9.46 22.81
C LEU A 378 -4.46 -9.12 23.49
N THR A 379 -3.38 -9.15 22.71
CA THR A 379 -2.05 -8.75 23.20
C THR A 379 -2.01 -7.27 23.55
N ARG A 380 -2.60 -6.39 22.73
CA ARG A 380 -2.71 -4.94 23.00
C ARG A 380 -3.53 -4.66 24.28
N GLU A 381 -4.68 -5.32 24.42
CA GLU A 381 -5.60 -5.16 25.54
C GLU A 381 -5.03 -5.66 26.86
N LYS A 382 -4.36 -6.83 26.86
CA LYS A 382 -3.73 -7.42 28.05
C LYS A 382 -2.63 -6.53 28.65
N ASN A 383 -1.99 -5.71 27.82
CA ASN A 383 -0.93 -4.80 28.26
C ASN A 383 -1.46 -3.48 28.85
N GLU A 384 -2.77 -3.38 29.16
CA GLU A 384 -3.46 -2.21 29.75
C GLU A 384 -3.21 -0.89 29.01
N VAL A 385 -3.08 -1.00 27.71
CA VAL A 385 -3.04 0.17 26.86
C VAL A 385 -4.48 0.67 26.71
N ARG A 386 -4.89 1.60 27.58
CA ARG A 386 -6.19 2.32 27.52
C ARG A 386 -5.95 3.78 27.14
N PHE A 387 -6.78 4.29 26.24
CA PHE A 387 -6.59 5.57 25.56
C PHE A 387 -7.83 6.45 25.73
N GLU A 388 -8.01 7.00 26.93
CA GLU A 388 -9.11 7.93 27.20
C GLU A 388 -8.54 9.19 27.88
N GLY A 389 -8.71 10.38 27.27
CA GLY A 389 -8.66 11.66 27.97
C GLY A 389 -7.28 12.30 28.22
N LEU A 390 -6.39 12.35 27.22
CA LEU A 390 -5.15 13.12 27.29
C LEU A 390 -5.37 14.59 26.90
N SER A 391 -4.69 15.52 27.59
CA SER A 391 -4.68 16.95 27.25
C SER A 391 -3.35 17.36 26.59
N LEU A 392 -3.37 18.45 25.81
CA LEU A 392 -2.22 19.09 25.17
C LEU A 392 -0.95 19.21 26.03
N ASP A 393 -1.09 19.67 27.27
CA ASP A 393 0.03 19.79 28.21
C ASP A 393 0.55 18.42 28.65
N SER A 394 -0.33 17.42 28.72
CA SER A 394 0.02 16.03 29.03
C SER A 394 0.83 15.42 27.89
N LEU A 395 0.47 15.75 26.64
CA LEU A 395 1.16 15.28 25.46
C LEU A 395 2.56 15.93 25.28
N ASP A 396 2.74 17.24 25.48
CA ASP A 396 4.08 17.86 25.48
C ASP A 396 4.95 17.32 26.62
N TYR A 397 4.36 17.12 27.81
CA TYR A 397 5.01 16.43 28.93
C TYR A 397 5.42 14.99 28.56
N LEU A 398 4.57 14.24 27.86
CA LEU A 398 4.92 12.92 27.33
C LEU A 398 6.08 13.03 26.33
N PHE A 399 6.08 13.96 25.40
CA PHE A 399 7.20 14.08 24.46
C PHE A 399 8.54 14.36 25.13
N ARG A 400 8.58 15.36 26.02
CA ARG A 400 9.79 15.69 26.79
C ARG A 400 10.28 14.50 27.62
N LYS A 401 9.35 13.69 28.13
CA LYS A 401 9.68 12.49 28.90
C LYS A 401 10.32 11.40 28.02
N ILE A 402 9.99 11.29 26.73
CA ILE A 402 10.73 10.40 25.80
C ILE A 402 12.13 10.92 25.65
N GLU A 403 12.27 12.21 25.38
CA GLU A 403 13.54 12.83 25.04
C GLU A 403 14.52 12.65 26.19
N VAL A 404 14.05 12.81 27.43
CA VAL A 404 14.81 12.48 28.63
C VAL A 404 15.11 10.97 28.70
N THR A 405 14.11 10.10 28.51
CA THR A 405 14.31 8.64 28.60
C THR A 405 15.31 8.12 27.55
N LEU A 406 15.26 8.66 26.33
CA LEU A 406 16.20 8.53 25.22
C LEU A 406 17.62 8.91 25.60
N LEU A 407 17.76 10.11 26.13
CA LEU A 407 19.05 10.74 26.33
C LEU A 407 19.76 10.20 27.57
N THR A 408 19.02 9.76 28.60
CA THR A 408 19.62 9.36 29.89
C THR A 408 19.51 7.89 30.22
N ASP A 409 18.38 7.22 29.95
CA ASP A 409 18.19 5.82 30.39
C ASP A 409 18.62 4.83 29.31
N LEU A 410 18.37 5.17 28.04
CA LEU A 410 18.88 4.45 26.90
C LEU A 410 20.35 4.74 26.57
N ALA A 411 20.93 5.86 26.98
CA ALA A 411 22.38 6.01 26.82
C ALA A 411 23.16 5.15 27.84
N CYS A 412 22.51 4.70 28.93
CA CYS A 412 23.15 4.14 30.11
C CYS A 412 22.90 2.65 30.39
N GLY A 413 22.30 1.90 29.46
CA GLY A 413 22.23 0.43 29.56
C GLY A 413 21.06 -0.14 30.34
N LYS A 414 20.07 0.67 30.76
CA LYS A 414 19.07 0.23 31.75
C LYS A 414 18.00 -0.68 31.12
N PRO A 415 17.85 -1.94 31.57
CA PRO A 415 16.91 -2.90 30.95
C PRO A 415 15.43 -2.50 31.02
N GLU A 416 15.05 -1.63 31.95
CA GLU A 416 13.68 -1.13 32.10
C GLU A 416 13.37 0.08 31.21
N ALA A 417 14.36 0.60 30.48
CA ALA A 417 14.18 1.73 29.57
C ALA A 417 13.26 1.33 28.40
N GLN A 418 13.45 0.16 27.78
CA GLN A 418 12.70 -0.32 26.61
C GLN A 418 11.22 -0.39 26.90
N LYS A 419 10.90 -0.95 28.06
CA LYS A 419 9.54 -1.23 28.46
C LYS A 419 8.79 0.04 28.79
N ARG A 420 9.46 1.01 29.42
CA ARG A 420 8.90 2.34 29.64
C ARG A 420 8.63 3.00 28.30
N LEU A 421 9.62 2.99 27.44
CA LEU A 421 9.60 3.59 26.14
C LEU A 421 8.53 2.99 25.20
N ASP A 422 8.34 1.66 25.21
CA ASP A 422 7.26 0.96 24.51
C ASP A 422 5.87 1.32 25.07
N ARG A 423 5.72 1.44 26.40
CA ARG A 423 4.45 1.90 27.01
C ARG A 423 4.13 3.34 26.61
N MET A 424 5.17 4.15 26.65
CA MET A 424 5.18 5.55 26.28
C MET A 424 4.69 5.69 24.82
N VAL A 425 5.16 4.87 23.85
CA VAL A 425 4.70 4.82 22.45
C VAL A 425 3.21 4.66 22.32
N LEU A 426 2.73 3.69 23.10
CA LEU A 426 1.36 3.25 23.02
C LEU A 426 0.49 4.40 23.51
N GLU A 427 0.75 4.94 24.72
CA GLU A 427 0.07 6.11 25.31
C GLU A 427 -0.01 7.28 24.34
N ILE A 428 1.08 7.49 23.62
CA ILE A 428 1.10 8.41 22.52
C ILE A 428 0.08 7.94 21.48
N SER A 429 0.36 6.88 20.71
CA SER A 429 -0.28 6.58 19.42
C SER A 429 -1.80 6.71 19.37
N ALA A 430 -2.51 6.53 20.47
CA ALA A 430 -3.96 6.71 20.53
C ALA A 430 -4.48 7.96 21.27
N ALA A 431 -3.64 8.75 21.93
CA ALA A 431 -3.95 10.16 22.15
C ALA A 431 -4.19 10.87 20.81
N VAL A 432 -3.48 10.44 19.75
CA VAL A 432 -3.67 10.99 18.41
C VAL A 432 -4.99 10.64 17.77
N GLU A 433 -5.50 9.45 18.09
CA GLU A 433 -6.74 8.95 17.51
C GLU A 433 -7.98 9.67 18.05
N GLU A 434 -7.88 10.43 19.16
CA GLU A 434 -9.01 11.18 19.75
C GLU A 434 -9.17 12.61 19.18
N LEU A 435 -8.39 13.01 18.19
CA LEU A 435 -8.29 14.44 17.84
C LEU A 435 -9.25 14.94 16.76
N PRO A 436 -9.79 16.16 16.90
CA PRO A 436 -10.76 16.69 15.95
C PRO A 436 -10.16 16.79 14.53
N PRO A 437 -10.95 16.46 13.49
CA PRO A 437 -10.50 16.60 12.11
C PRO A 437 -10.14 18.06 11.76
N GLY A 438 -8.90 18.31 11.30
CA GLY A 438 -8.43 19.63 10.83
C GLY A 438 -7.27 20.25 11.61
N TYR A 439 -6.78 19.55 12.64
CA TYR A 439 -5.65 19.96 13.45
C TYR A 439 -4.32 19.85 12.68
N PRO A 440 -3.52 20.93 12.49
CA PRO A 440 -2.27 20.89 11.74
C PRO A 440 -1.14 20.27 12.56
N ILE A 441 -0.26 19.60 11.85
CA ILE A 441 0.70 18.67 12.43
C ILE A 441 2.13 19.00 11.98
N SER A 442 2.29 20.15 11.33
CA SER A 442 3.37 20.32 10.37
C SER A 442 4.78 20.22 10.97
N PRO A 443 5.09 20.76 12.16
CA PRO A 443 6.43 20.63 12.72
C PRO A 443 6.67 19.27 13.39
N ALA A 444 5.66 18.72 14.07
CA ALA A 444 5.76 17.45 14.78
C ALA A 444 5.86 16.25 13.81
N MET A 445 5.13 16.25 12.69
CA MET A 445 5.25 15.21 11.65
C MET A 445 6.56 15.28 10.88
N GLU A 446 7.21 16.44 10.81
CA GLU A 446 8.48 16.60 10.11
C GLU A 446 9.64 16.19 11.00
N ILE A 447 9.58 16.51 12.30
CA ILE A 447 10.44 15.93 13.33
C ILE A 447 10.24 14.42 13.39
N MET A 448 9.00 13.94 13.38
CA MET A 448 8.69 12.52 13.26
C MET A 448 9.27 11.99 11.94
N ASN A 449 8.90 12.41 10.74
CA ASN A 449 9.47 11.86 9.50
C ASN A 449 11.01 11.93 9.41
N GLN A 450 11.69 12.91 10.01
CA GLN A 450 13.16 12.94 10.16
C GLN A 450 13.69 11.89 11.15
N LEU A 451 12.91 11.58 12.18
CA LEU A 451 13.12 10.52 13.14
C LEU A 451 12.74 9.12 12.52
N ASN A 452 11.86 8.99 11.50
CA ASN A 452 11.59 7.75 10.74
C ASN A 452 12.55 7.59 9.55
N GLY A 453 13.82 7.78 9.85
CA GLY A 453 14.89 7.55 8.91
C GLY A 453 16.20 7.30 9.66
N PRO A 454 17.26 6.90 8.94
CA PRO A 454 18.53 6.39 9.47
C PRO A 454 19.24 7.25 10.54
N PHE A 455 18.84 8.50 10.75
CA PHE A 455 19.41 9.45 11.72
C PHE A 455 19.16 9.03 13.19
N LEU A 456 17.94 8.61 13.55
CA LEU A 456 17.61 8.11 14.89
C LEU A 456 18.29 6.77 15.20
N LEU A 457 18.48 5.94 14.17
CA LEU A 457 19.19 4.67 14.26
C LEU A 457 20.72 4.83 14.33
N SER A 458 21.26 5.98 13.90
CA SER A 458 22.69 6.30 13.98
C SER A 458 23.14 6.84 15.35
N LEU A 459 22.20 7.32 16.16
CA LEU A 459 22.42 7.80 17.53
C LEU A 459 22.23 6.71 18.62
N LEU A 460 21.74 5.52 18.25
CA LEU A 460 21.42 4.43 19.18
C LEU A 460 22.42 3.26 19.05
N GLU A 461 23.48 3.33 19.85
CA GLU A 461 24.26 2.19 20.39
C GLU A 461 23.81 1.87 21.83
N PRO A 462 24.15 0.68 22.35
CA PRO A 462 23.23 -0.43 22.55
C PRO A 462 22.24 -0.24 23.71
N ILE A 463 21.23 0.62 23.56
CA ILE A 463 19.96 0.46 24.28
C ILE A 463 18.83 0.87 23.33
N ASP A 464 17.79 0.06 23.31
CA ASP A 464 16.39 0.33 22.99
C ASP A 464 15.96 1.22 21.81
N ARG A 465 16.28 0.74 20.62
CA ARG A 465 15.63 1.18 19.38
C ARG A 465 14.10 1.00 19.33
N LYS A 466 13.47 0.26 20.25
CA LYS A 466 12.10 -0.25 20.06
C LYS A 466 10.98 0.62 20.64
N GLY A 467 11.28 1.58 21.53
CA GLY A 467 10.22 2.32 22.25
C GLY A 467 10.12 3.80 21.89
N ILE A 468 11.12 4.37 21.24
CA ILE A 468 11.12 5.80 20.93
C ILE A 468 10.26 6.06 19.72
N LEU A 469 10.37 5.10 18.81
CA LEU A 469 9.81 5.03 17.48
C LEU A 469 8.29 5.01 17.44
N GLY A 470 7.62 4.82 18.57
CA GLY A 470 6.17 4.97 18.59
C GLY A 470 5.67 6.05 19.53
N ARG A 471 6.54 6.71 20.30
CA ARG A 471 6.20 7.98 20.94
C ARG A 471 6.25 9.13 19.93
N PHE A 472 7.08 8.92 18.94
CA PHE A 472 6.97 9.38 17.59
C PHE A 472 5.58 9.43 16.90
N LEU A 473 4.44 8.85 17.31
CA LEU A 473 3.25 8.88 16.41
C LEU A 473 2.08 9.76 16.84
N SER A 474 2.10 10.38 18.03
CA SER A 474 0.84 10.93 18.59
C SER A 474 0.63 12.34 19.05
N LEU A 475 1.61 13.23 19.10
CA LEU A 475 1.18 14.65 19.07
C LEU A 475 1.04 15.14 17.66
N ARG A 476 1.05 14.18 16.73
CA ARG A 476 0.61 14.37 15.37
C ARG A 476 -0.66 15.24 15.39
N GLU A 477 -1.75 14.84 16.03
CA GLU A 477 -3.05 15.44 15.71
C GLU A 477 -3.49 16.51 16.75
N GLU A 478 -2.63 16.95 17.70
CA GLU A 478 -3.04 17.75 18.89
C GLU A 478 -2.67 19.25 18.89
N ILE A 479 -1.98 19.85 17.86
CA ILE A 479 -1.60 21.32 17.77
C ILE A 479 -1.98 22.18 16.47
N LEU A 480 -3.23 22.68 16.32
CA LEU A 480 -3.85 23.97 15.95
C LEU A 480 -3.58 24.77 14.64
N PRO A 481 -4.65 25.40 14.09
CA PRO A 481 -4.95 25.80 12.71
C PRO A 481 -4.48 27.23 12.38
N ASP A 482 -4.25 27.51 11.09
CA ASP A 482 -4.05 28.85 10.51
C ASP A 482 -3.11 29.84 11.24
N CYS A 483 -1.89 30.03 10.72
CA CYS A 483 -1.26 31.36 10.65
C CYS A 483 0.01 31.37 9.76
N GLY A 484 -0.13 31.91 8.55
CA GLY A 484 0.66 33.08 8.10
C GLY A 484 2.15 32.97 7.76
N THR A 485 2.43 33.18 6.46
CA THR A 485 3.58 33.86 5.83
C THR A 485 4.97 33.17 5.78
N ALA A 486 5.35 32.81 4.55
CA ALA A 486 6.73 32.82 4.02
C ALA A 486 7.37 34.24 4.14
N PRO A 487 8.68 34.52 3.86
CA PRO A 487 9.68 33.71 3.14
C PRO A 487 11.15 33.78 3.65
N ARG A 488 11.98 32.80 3.27
CA ARG A 488 13.16 32.93 2.38
C ARG A 488 13.86 31.58 2.23
#